data_AF-A0A8T3VKZ0-F1
#
_entry.id   AF-A0A8T3VKZ0-F1
#
_cell.length_a   1.000
_cell.length_b   1.000
_cell.length_c   1.000
_cell.angle_alpha   90.00
_cell.angle_beta   90.00
_cell.angle_gamma   90.00
#
_symmetry.space_group_name_H-M   'P 1'
#
loop_
_entity.id
_entity.type
_entity.pdbx_description
1 polymer ?
#
loop_
_entity_poly.entity_id
_entity_poly.type
_entity_poly.pdbx_seq_one_letter_code
_entity_poly.pdbx_strand_id
1 'polypeptide(L)'
;MWSMESALLKATGIEYGLSENNMQNNILKYSKYGIKDADEGGWQDWALSYILSWFGPFPEEFDAYDELSKLSPIINTNKNIHIQDAILLKERKNFTDNDAFKKAIMKYGSLHITYDPADDEQYYNKETSAQYRNDSTDQTHAVSLVGWDDNYPASNFIMTPPGNGAWIIKNSWGDNWGDNGYDYISYYDTSILCYQYSVGYIIGNTESYERNYQTDLGGFLTIDEYDTNVSYKVSYECLGDELISAVGTYFADEGEKYLIEIYVNDELTHIQTGIAPYRGFHTVKLTKEIPIKEWNRFTAVMTKESIPTFNESRQHYRENIALINEGAGWKDISKENKTVSLKVYTKYLDIYTEDLVKVYKNDSKFVADVGVTNKTVTFEINGVNYTRISDENGTAKMAINLNPGNYTIKTIFNGTTVENTITVLPTLIAENLVKYFRNASQFYITLIDGQGKAVSGVNITMNINGVFYNRLTNENGTAKLNINLEPGEYILTAIDPLTGLMMSYTISVLPVLNATDLEMKYMDGSTFNATVLDGEGNPLSDAKVTFNINGVFYTRTTDSNGIAKLNIRLMAGEYIITSEYEGMRIANTITIKD
;
A
#
# COMPACT_ATOMS: atom_id res chain seq x y z
N MET A 1 -17.61 -7.83 -31.26
CA MET A 1 -16.15 -8.07 -31.33
C MET A 1 -15.39 -7.00 -32.10
N TRP A 2 -15.85 -6.54 -33.28
CA TRP A 2 -15.10 -5.56 -34.10
C TRP A 2 -14.53 -4.35 -33.36
N SER A 3 -15.26 -3.79 -32.39
CA SER A 3 -14.72 -2.62 -31.67
C SER A 3 -13.44 -2.93 -30.89
N MET A 4 -13.33 -4.15 -30.37
CA MET A 4 -12.14 -4.64 -29.70
C MET A 4 -11.05 -5.03 -30.69
N GLU A 5 -11.38 -5.67 -31.81
CA GLU A 5 -10.42 -5.99 -32.88
C GLU A 5 -9.77 -4.72 -33.45
N SER A 6 -10.56 -3.67 -33.66
CA SER A 6 -10.06 -2.36 -34.09
C SER A 6 -9.14 -1.73 -33.02
N ALA A 7 -9.50 -1.83 -31.74
CA ALA A 7 -8.65 -1.35 -30.66
C ALA A 7 -7.31 -2.13 -30.57
N LEU A 8 -7.35 -3.45 -30.72
CA LEU A 8 -6.17 -4.32 -30.76
C LEU A 8 -5.30 -4.01 -31.98
N LEU A 9 -5.89 -3.92 -33.17
CA LEU A 9 -5.18 -3.56 -34.40
C LEU A 9 -4.49 -2.22 -34.26
N LYS A 10 -5.18 -1.21 -33.71
CA LYS A 10 -4.60 0.10 -33.49
C LYS A 10 -3.41 0.06 -32.53
N ALA A 11 -3.52 -0.67 -31.43
CA ALA A 11 -2.51 -0.68 -30.39
C ALA A 11 -1.31 -1.59 -30.71
N THR A 12 -1.54 -2.69 -31.44
CA THR A 12 -0.55 -3.74 -31.65
C THR A 12 -0.09 -3.87 -33.10
N GLY A 13 -0.87 -3.35 -34.05
CA GLY A 13 -0.66 -3.58 -35.49
C GLY A 13 -1.05 -4.98 -35.97
N ILE A 14 -1.68 -5.79 -35.12
CA ILE A 14 -2.06 -7.17 -35.42
C ILE A 14 -3.58 -7.24 -35.62
N GLU A 15 -3.99 -7.84 -36.74
CA GLU A 15 -5.39 -8.16 -36.99
C GLU A 15 -5.80 -9.43 -36.24
N TYR A 16 -6.99 -9.39 -35.65
CA TYR A 16 -7.59 -10.51 -34.93
C TYR A 16 -8.97 -10.79 -35.51
N GLY A 17 -9.31 -12.06 -35.67
CA GLY A 17 -10.70 -12.54 -35.76
C GLY A 17 -11.06 -13.20 -34.44
N LEU A 18 -12.00 -12.62 -33.70
CA LEU A 18 -12.38 -13.05 -32.35
C LEU A 18 -13.71 -13.77 -32.36
N SER A 19 -13.88 -14.75 -31.47
CA SER A 19 -15.08 -15.58 -31.41
C SER A 19 -16.30 -14.84 -30.83
N GLU A 20 -17.23 -14.41 -31.68
CA GLU A 20 -18.56 -13.99 -31.25
C GLU A 20 -19.33 -15.12 -30.58
N ASN A 21 -19.17 -16.35 -31.07
CA ASN A 21 -19.86 -17.53 -30.55
C ASN A 21 -19.59 -17.72 -29.06
N ASN A 22 -18.32 -17.56 -28.66
CA ASN A 22 -17.92 -17.70 -27.27
C ASN A 22 -18.51 -16.63 -26.37
N MET A 23 -18.50 -15.37 -26.82
CA MET A 23 -19.11 -14.27 -26.09
C MET A 23 -20.61 -14.48 -25.93
N GLN A 24 -21.33 -14.75 -27.01
CA GLN A 24 -22.76 -15.04 -27.00
C GLN A 24 -23.08 -16.13 -25.98
N ASN A 25 -22.49 -17.31 -26.15
CA ASN A 25 -22.82 -18.48 -25.33
C ASN A 25 -22.49 -18.29 -23.85
N ASN A 26 -21.45 -17.51 -23.50
CA ASN A 26 -21.12 -17.21 -22.12
C ASN A 26 -22.08 -16.20 -21.47
N ILE A 27 -22.64 -15.26 -22.25
CA ILE A 27 -23.63 -14.28 -21.80
C ILE A 27 -25.01 -14.92 -21.64
N LEU A 28 -25.39 -15.82 -22.55
CA LEU A 28 -26.71 -16.44 -22.53
C LEU A 28 -27.00 -17.17 -21.21
N LYS A 29 -28.27 -17.22 -20.86
CA LYS A 29 -28.77 -17.88 -19.64
C LYS A 29 -28.48 -19.37 -19.56
N TYR A 30 -27.94 -19.98 -20.62
CA TYR A 30 -27.51 -21.37 -20.63
C TYR A 30 -26.11 -21.56 -20.01
N SER A 31 -25.27 -20.53 -20.03
CA SER A 31 -23.96 -20.52 -19.36
C SER A 31 -24.09 -20.40 -17.85
N LYS A 32 -23.22 -21.12 -17.12
CA LYS A 32 -23.13 -21.01 -15.64
C LYS A 32 -22.71 -19.62 -15.15
N TYR A 33 -22.18 -18.79 -16.05
CA TYR A 33 -21.79 -17.40 -15.81
C TYR A 33 -22.73 -16.39 -16.45
N GLY A 34 -23.73 -16.86 -17.19
CA GLY A 34 -24.60 -16.01 -17.98
C GLY A 34 -25.58 -15.18 -17.15
N ILE A 35 -26.32 -14.37 -17.88
CA ILE A 35 -27.32 -13.45 -17.37
C ILE A 35 -28.67 -14.16 -17.32
N LYS A 36 -29.45 -13.93 -16.26
CA LYS A 36 -30.64 -14.72 -15.94
C LYS A 36 -31.68 -14.74 -17.05
N ASP A 37 -31.90 -13.59 -17.69
CA ASP A 37 -32.96 -13.37 -18.67
C ASP A 37 -32.43 -13.18 -20.11
N ALA A 38 -31.15 -13.52 -20.36
CA ALA A 38 -30.54 -13.43 -21.69
C ALA A 38 -30.81 -14.71 -22.51
N ASP A 39 -31.87 -14.69 -23.32
CA ASP A 39 -32.25 -15.79 -24.22
C ASP A 39 -31.51 -15.75 -25.57
N GLU A 40 -31.61 -14.61 -26.26
CA GLU A 40 -30.92 -14.25 -27.50
C GLU A 40 -30.79 -12.72 -27.57
N GLY A 41 -29.92 -12.23 -28.46
CA GLY A 41 -29.56 -10.82 -28.51
C GLY A 41 -28.71 -10.38 -27.32
N GLY A 42 -28.56 -9.07 -27.14
CA GLY A 42 -27.86 -8.55 -25.97
C GLY A 42 -27.63 -7.04 -25.97
N TRP A 43 -27.08 -6.57 -24.87
CA TRP A 43 -26.74 -5.18 -24.62
C TRP A 43 -25.22 -5.00 -24.50
N GLN A 44 -24.73 -3.77 -24.69
CA GLN A 44 -23.32 -3.42 -24.68
C GLN A 44 -22.62 -3.68 -23.34
N ASP A 45 -23.33 -3.53 -22.22
CA ASP A 45 -22.85 -3.85 -20.87
C ASP A 45 -22.57 -5.35 -20.72
N TRP A 46 -23.37 -6.20 -21.37
CA TRP A 46 -23.17 -7.66 -21.34
C TRP A 46 -21.92 -8.06 -22.13
N ALA A 47 -21.70 -7.46 -23.30
CA ALA A 47 -20.48 -7.69 -24.07
C ALA A 47 -19.23 -7.14 -23.34
N LEU A 48 -19.35 -5.97 -22.72
CA LEU A 48 -18.29 -5.37 -21.93
C LEU A 48 -17.96 -6.22 -20.69
N SER A 49 -18.95 -6.77 -20.01
CA SER A 49 -18.74 -7.59 -18.82
C SER A 49 -18.05 -8.91 -19.14
N TYR A 50 -18.45 -9.61 -20.21
CA TYR A 50 -17.76 -10.80 -20.69
C TYR A 50 -16.24 -10.55 -20.86
N ILE A 51 -15.89 -9.41 -21.45
CA ILE A 51 -14.51 -8.99 -21.70
C ILE A 51 -13.78 -8.68 -20.38
N LEU A 52 -14.36 -7.86 -19.50
CA LEU A 52 -13.74 -7.45 -18.23
C LEU A 52 -13.71 -8.56 -17.17
N SER A 53 -14.54 -9.59 -17.33
CA SER A 53 -14.53 -10.79 -16.50
C SER A 53 -13.51 -11.84 -16.95
N TRP A 54 -12.77 -11.57 -18.03
CA TRP A 54 -11.78 -12.48 -18.62
C TRP A 54 -12.36 -13.86 -18.98
N PHE A 55 -13.63 -13.89 -19.43
CA PHE A 55 -14.18 -15.08 -20.08
C PHE A 55 -13.69 -15.25 -21.52
N GLY A 56 -13.07 -14.21 -22.05
CA GLY A 56 -12.33 -14.15 -23.30
C GLY A 56 -11.88 -12.70 -23.53
N PRO A 57 -11.76 -12.24 -24.78
CA PRO A 57 -12.09 -12.97 -26.02
C PRO A 57 -11.06 -14.05 -26.35
N PHE A 58 -11.48 -14.98 -27.21
CA PHE A 58 -10.60 -15.95 -27.85
C PHE A 58 -10.57 -15.72 -29.36
N PRO A 59 -9.47 -16.08 -30.04
CA PRO A 59 -9.46 -16.19 -31.50
C PRO A 59 -10.57 -17.12 -32.01
N GLU A 60 -11.17 -16.79 -33.15
CA GLU A 60 -12.30 -17.51 -33.76
C GLU A 60 -11.99 -19.01 -33.99
N GLU A 61 -10.72 -19.36 -34.25
CA GLU A 61 -10.27 -20.76 -34.43
C GLU A 61 -10.57 -21.69 -33.24
N PHE A 62 -10.81 -21.14 -32.04
CA PHE A 62 -11.14 -21.93 -30.84
C PHE A 62 -12.64 -22.19 -30.68
N ASP A 63 -13.48 -21.37 -31.30
CA ASP A 63 -14.94 -21.46 -31.21
C ASP A 63 -15.57 -20.65 -32.36
N ALA A 64 -15.67 -21.29 -33.52
CA ALA A 64 -16.17 -20.65 -34.74
C ALA A 64 -17.65 -20.26 -34.61
N TYR A 65 -18.07 -19.26 -35.38
CA TYR A 65 -19.46 -18.82 -35.39
C TYR A 65 -20.42 -19.95 -35.79
N ASP A 66 -21.45 -20.16 -34.97
CA ASP A 66 -22.57 -21.07 -35.24
C ASP A 66 -23.87 -20.42 -34.74
N GLU A 67 -24.72 -20.03 -35.69
CA GLU A 67 -26.01 -19.37 -35.46
C GLU A 67 -26.90 -20.10 -34.45
N LEU A 68 -26.84 -21.45 -34.42
CA LEU A 68 -27.69 -22.27 -33.58
C LEU A 68 -27.02 -22.66 -32.26
N SER A 69 -25.73 -22.38 -32.11
CA SER A 69 -25.00 -22.74 -30.90
C SER A 69 -25.47 -21.91 -29.71
N LYS A 70 -25.60 -22.59 -28.57
CA LYS A 70 -25.96 -22.02 -27.26
C LYS A 70 -24.93 -22.37 -26.18
N LEU A 71 -23.90 -23.13 -26.53
CA LEU A 71 -22.88 -23.63 -25.61
C LEU A 71 -21.51 -23.62 -26.28
N SER A 72 -20.53 -23.07 -25.56
CA SER A 72 -19.14 -23.07 -26.00
C SER A 72 -18.32 -24.16 -25.32
N PRO A 73 -17.27 -24.67 -25.96
CA PRO A 73 -16.31 -25.55 -25.32
C PRO A 73 -15.58 -24.82 -24.18
N ILE A 74 -15.02 -25.58 -23.24
CA ILE A 74 -14.06 -25.05 -22.28
C ILE A 74 -12.75 -24.81 -23.03
N ILE A 75 -12.36 -23.55 -23.17
CA ILE A 75 -11.15 -23.15 -23.89
C ILE A 75 -10.03 -22.94 -22.85
N ASN A 76 -8.90 -23.61 -23.07
CA ASN A 76 -7.67 -23.38 -22.31
C ASN A 76 -6.54 -23.14 -23.31
N THR A 77 -6.07 -21.90 -23.39
CA THR A 77 -5.08 -21.45 -24.36
C THR A 77 -4.16 -20.41 -23.72
N ASN A 78 -2.96 -20.27 -24.27
CA ASN A 78 -2.03 -19.20 -23.91
C ASN A 78 -2.24 -17.93 -24.75
N LYS A 79 -3.24 -17.92 -25.64
CA LYS A 79 -3.62 -16.76 -26.48
C LYS A 79 -4.76 -15.93 -25.85
N ASN A 80 -4.84 -15.89 -24.53
CA ASN A 80 -5.87 -15.11 -23.83
C ASN A 80 -5.59 -13.61 -23.99
N ILE A 81 -6.64 -12.83 -24.21
CA ILE A 81 -6.57 -11.38 -24.27
C ILE A 81 -7.33 -10.85 -23.06
N HIS A 82 -6.62 -10.18 -22.14
CA HIS A 82 -7.22 -9.58 -20.96
C HIS A 82 -7.37 -8.09 -21.15
N ILE A 83 -8.59 -7.63 -21.37
CA ILE A 83 -8.91 -6.21 -21.34
C ILE A 83 -9.12 -5.78 -19.90
N GLN A 84 -8.56 -4.62 -19.57
CA GLN A 84 -8.50 -4.14 -18.20
C GLN A 84 -9.19 -2.79 -18.03
N ASP A 85 -9.45 -2.10 -19.14
CA ASP A 85 -9.87 -0.71 -19.15
C ASP A 85 -10.81 -0.46 -20.33
N ALA A 86 -11.89 0.28 -20.07
CA ALA A 86 -12.87 0.66 -21.08
C ALA A 86 -13.48 2.02 -20.74
N ILE A 87 -13.61 2.88 -21.75
CA ILE A 87 -14.31 4.15 -21.62
C ILE A 87 -15.79 4.00 -21.99
N LEU A 88 -16.63 4.78 -21.32
CA LEU A 88 -18.05 4.92 -21.64
C LEU A 88 -18.33 6.39 -22.03
N LEU A 89 -18.65 6.64 -23.29
CA LEU A 89 -19.10 7.97 -23.73
C LEU A 89 -20.61 8.09 -23.55
N LYS A 90 -21.05 9.20 -22.94
CA LYS A 90 -22.46 9.57 -22.89
C LYS A 90 -23.00 9.83 -24.30
N GLU A 91 -24.30 9.69 -24.45
CA GLU A 91 -25.05 9.95 -25.68
C GLU A 91 -24.81 11.35 -26.26
N ARG A 92 -24.98 11.49 -27.58
CA ARG A 92 -24.92 12.77 -28.29
C ARG A 92 -26.13 13.60 -27.92
N LYS A 93 -25.90 14.88 -27.61
CA LYS A 93 -26.99 15.83 -27.37
C LYS A 93 -27.70 16.28 -28.64
N ASN A 94 -26.98 16.36 -29.75
CA ASN A 94 -27.49 16.76 -31.06
C ASN A 94 -26.47 16.48 -32.18
N PHE A 95 -26.83 16.83 -33.41
CA PHE A 95 -26.03 16.54 -34.61
C PHE A 95 -24.62 17.15 -34.62
N THR A 96 -24.35 18.20 -33.82
CA THR A 96 -23.03 18.87 -33.70
C THR A 96 -22.15 18.31 -32.59
N ASP A 97 -22.69 17.49 -31.70
CA ASP A 97 -21.99 16.92 -30.54
C ASP A 97 -21.12 15.72 -30.94
N ASN A 98 -20.15 15.94 -31.82
CA ASN A 98 -19.39 14.87 -32.48
C ASN A 98 -17.97 14.74 -31.94
N ASP A 99 -17.43 15.79 -31.32
CA ASP A 99 -16.01 15.90 -31.00
C ASP A 99 -15.51 14.81 -30.05
N ALA A 100 -16.29 14.44 -29.04
CA ALA A 100 -15.90 13.39 -28.09
C ALA A 100 -15.78 12.02 -28.78
N PHE A 101 -16.73 11.68 -29.65
CA PHE A 101 -16.75 10.45 -30.43
C PHE A 101 -15.59 10.40 -31.43
N LYS A 102 -15.36 11.49 -32.17
CA LYS A 102 -14.21 11.60 -33.10
C LYS A 102 -12.89 11.39 -32.38
N LYS A 103 -12.68 12.09 -31.25
CA LYS A 103 -11.47 11.92 -30.42
C LYS A 103 -11.33 10.50 -29.91
N ALA A 104 -12.42 9.86 -29.50
CA ALA A 104 -12.40 8.49 -29.02
C ALA A 104 -12.06 7.50 -30.13
N ILE A 105 -12.61 7.62 -31.34
CA ILE A 105 -12.22 6.81 -32.51
C ILE A 105 -10.72 7.01 -32.82
N MET A 106 -10.27 8.26 -32.84
CA MET A 106 -8.84 8.58 -33.05
C MET A 106 -7.93 7.97 -31.98
N LYS A 107 -8.41 7.80 -30.75
CA LYS A 107 -7.59 7.30 -29.63
C LYS A 107 -7.69 5.77 -29.46
N TYR A 108 -8.87 5.20 -29.62
CA TYR A 108 -9.19 3.80 -29.27
C TYR A 108 -9.52 2.93 -30.48
N GLY A 109 -9.58 3.50 -31.68
CA GLY A 109 -9.75 2.77 -32.95
C GLY A 109 -11.20 2.76 -33.41
N SER A 110 -12.12 2.41 -32.52
CA SER A 110 -13.55 2.45 -32.80
C SER A 110 -14.36 2.47 -31.50
N LEU A 111 -15.68 2.61 -31.63
CA LEU A 111 -16.62 2.53 -30.52
C LEU A 111 -17.73 1.52 -30.84
N HIS A 112 -18.12 0.72 -29.85
CA HIS A 112 -19.40 0.02 -29.91
C HIS A 112 -20.53 1.04 -29.73
N ILE A 113 -21.49 1.02 -30.64
CA ILE A 113 -22.65 1.91 -30.65
C ILE A 113 -23.91 1.13 -31.02
N THR A 114 -25.06 1.76 -30.81
CA THR A 114 -26.37 1.26 -31.25
C THR A 114 -27.08 2.30 -32.12
N TYR A 115 -27.94 1.81 -33.01
CA TYR A 115 -28.80 2.62 -33.88
C TYR A 115 -29.99 1.80 -34.39
N ASP A 116 -30.88 2.43 -35.17
CA ASP A 116 -32.01 1.77 -35.82
C ASP A 116 -31.75 1.69 -37.33
N PRO A 117 -31.33 0.51 -37.85
CA PRO A 117 -31.05 0.35 -39.26
C PRO A 117 -32.34 0.46 -40.08
N ALA A 118 -32.22 1.08 -41.25
CA ALA A 118 -33.25 1.05 -42.28
C ALA A 118 -32.79 0.15 -43.43
N ASP A 119 -33.68 -0.71 -43.91
CA ASP A 119 -33.48 -1.50 -45.13
C ASP A 119 -34.45 -1.11 -46.25
N ASP A 120 -35.31 -0.12 -45.97
CA ASP A 120 -36.29 0.43 -46.88
C ASP A 120 -35.71 1.54 -47.78
N GLU A 121 -36.36 1.74 -48.92
CA GLU A 121 -35.96 2.76 -49.90
C GLU A 121 -36.27 4.20 -49.45
N GLN A 122 -36.90 4.40 -48.29
CA GLN A 122 -37.19 5.73 -47.78
C GLN A 122 -35.96 6.31 -47.06
N TYR A 123 -35.28 5.51 -46.24
CA TYR A 123 -34.21 5.99 -45.37
C TYR A 123 -32.81 5.48 -45.73
N TYR A 124 -32.69 4.43 -46.55
CA TYR A 124 -31.40 3.84 -46.94
C TYR A 124 -31.13 3.92 -48.44
N ASN A 125 -30.03 4.58 -48.82
CA ASN A 125 -29.54 4.59 -50.18
C ASN A 125 -28.57 3.43 -50.42
N LYS A 126 -29.02 2.42 -51.16
CA LYS A 126 -28.19 1.25 -51.54
C LYS A 126 -27.03 1.59 -52.47
N GLU A 127 -27.14 2.63 -53.29
CA GLU A 127 -26.09 3.00 -54.25
C GLU A 127 -24.86 3.60 -53.59
N THR A 128 -25.05 4.26 -52.45
CA THR A 128 -23.99 4.95 -51.70
C THR A 128 -23.85 4.44 -50.26
N SER A 129 -24.57 3.37 -49.92
CA SER A 129 -24.58 2.73 -48.60
C SER A 129 -24.86 3.70 -47.46
N ALA A 130 -25.83 4.60 -47.66
CA ALA A 130 -26.03 5.77 -46.81
C ALA A 130 -27.42 5.80 -46.17
N GLN A 131 -27.47 5.91 -44.84
CA GLN A 131 -28.70 6.02 -44.07
C GLN A 131 -28.91 7.42 -43.49
N TYR A 132 -30.15 7.92 -43.60
CA TYR A 132 -30.61 9.04 -42.80
C TYR A 132 -32.03 8.81 -42.31
N ARG A 133 -32.17 8.45 -41.03
CA ARG A 133 -33.45 8.28 -40.35
C ARG A 133 -33.72 9.44 -39.40
N ASN A 134 -34.91 10.02 -39.47
CA ASN A 134 -35.28 11.21 -38.69
C ASN A 134 -36.62 11.07 -37.95
N ASP A 135 -37.20 9.86 -37.96
CA ASP A 135 -38.50 9.53 -37.40
C ASP A 135 -38.43 8.55 -36.23
N SER A 136 -37.24 8.00 -35.95
CA SER A 136 -37.00 6.98 -34.94
C SER A 136 -35.87 7.40 -34.00
N THR A 137 -36.05 7.08 -32.72
CA THR A 137 -34.99 7.09 -31.70
C THR A 137 -34.76 5.70 -31.14
N ASP A 138 -35.29 4.67 -31.80
CA ASP A 138 -35.14 3.29 -31.35
C ASP A 138 -33.68 2.84 -31.55
N GLN A 139 -33.31 1.78 -30.85
CA GLN A 139 -31.97 1.20 -30.91
C GLN A 139 -32.10 -0.32 -30.97
N THR A 140 -32.17 -0.84 -32.19
CA THR A 140 -32.48 -2.25 -32.47
C THR A 140 -31.27 -3.03 -32.97
N HIS A 141 -30.18 -2.35 -33.34
CA HIS A 141 -28.96 -2.96 -33.86
C HIS A 141 -27.70 -2.34 -33.26
N ALA A 142 -26.63 -3.15 -33.18
CA ALA A 142 -25.35 -2.76 -32.64
C ALA A 142 -24.23 -2.90 -33.67
N VAL A 143 -23.35 -1.90 -33.75
CA VAL A 143 -22.30 -1.80 -34.78
C VAL A 143 -21.02 -1.18 -34.21
N SER A 144 -19.95 -1.25 -34.98
CA SER A 144 -18.69 -0.57 -34.64
C SER A 144 -18.61 0.76 -35.39
N LEU A 145 -18.57 1.88 -34.67
CA LEU A 145 -18.30 3.20 -35.21
C LEU A 145 -16.79 3.36 -35.43
N VAL A 146 -16.38 3.36 -36.70
CA VAL A 146 -14.96 3.25 -37.10
C VAL A 146 -14.39 4.55 -37.67
N GLY A 147 -15.25 5.51 -38.01
CA GLY A 147 -14.79 6.74 -38.65
C GLY A 147 -15.90 7.75 -38.86
N TRP A 148 -15.53 8.81 -39.57
CA TRP A 148 -16.44 9.86 -39.98
C TRP A 148 -15.90 10.59 -41.21
N ASP A 149 -16.77 11.25 -41.95
CA ASP A 149 -16.42 12.21 -42.98
C ASP A 149 -17.33 13.44 -42.85
N ASP A 150 -16.74 14.58 -42.45
CA ASP A 150 -17.43 15.86 -42.29
C ASP A 150 -17.97 16.43 -43.60
N ASN A 151 -17.43 15.99 -44.73
CA ASN A 151 -17.81 16.48 -46.06
C ASN A 151 -18.65 15.47 -46.84
N TYR A 152 -19.06 14.35 -46.23
CA TYR A 152 -19.89 13.34 -46.89
C TYR A 152 -21.17 14.01 -47.44
N PRO A 153 -21.39 14.00 -48.78
CA PRO A 153 -22.43 14.81 -49.40
C PRO A 153 -23.85 14.44 -48.92
N ALA A 154 -24.65 15.43 -48.55
CA ALA A 154 -26.06 15.24 -48.22
C ALA A 154 -26.87 14.63 -49.40
N SER A 155 -26.41 14.81 -50.64
CA SER A 155 -27.02 14.22 -51.84
C SER A 155 -26.83 12.71 -51.94
N ASN A 156 -25.97 12.10 -51.13
CA ASN A 156 -25.79 10.65 -51.11
C ASN A 156 -26.93 9.96 -50.34
N PHE A 157 -27.74 10.67 -49.55
CA PHE A 157 -28.87 10.06 -48.86
C PHE A 157 -30.15 10.18 -49.71
N ILE A 158 -31.06 9.19 -49.64
CA ILE A 158 -32.35 9.24 -50.35
C ILE A 158 -33.14 10.48 -49.91
N MET A 159 -33.35 10.60 -48.60
CA MET A 159 -33.83 11.81 -47.97
C MET A 159 -32.62 12.71 -47.70
N THR A 160 -32.59 13.90 -48.30
CA THR A 160 -31.48 14.83 -48.10
C THR A 160 -31.46 15.37 -46.66
N PRO A 161 -30.44 15.09 -45.83
CA PRO A 161 -30.31 15.66 -44.51
C PRO A 161 -30.04 17.17 -44.57
N PRO A 162 -30.24 17.92 -43.46
CA PRO A 162 -30.03 19.37 -43.41
C PRO A 162 -28.62 19.85 -43.77
N GLY A 163 -27.60 18.97 -43.75
CA GLY A 163 -26.23 19.30 -44.10
C GLY A 163 -25.39 18.06 -44.41
N ASN A 164 -24.18 18.30 -44.91
CA ASN A 164 -23.19 17.24 -45.11
C ASN A 164 -22.70 16.67 -43.77
N GLY A 165 -22.08 15.49 -43.85
CA GLY A 165 -21.43 14.86 -42.72
C GLY A 165 -22.05 13.52 -42.37
N ALA A 166 -21.21 12.49 -42.30
CA ALA A 166 -21.63 11.15 -41.93
C ALA A 166 -20.65 10.47 -40.98
N TRP A 167 -21.20 9.63 -40.12
CA TRP A 167 -20.49 8.58 -39.41
C TRP A 167 -20.25 7.40 -40.34
N ILE A 168 -19.14 6.69 -40.13
CA ILE A 168 -18.81 5.46 -40.85
C ILE A 168 -18.88 4.32 -39.84
N ILE A 169 -19.74 3.34 -40.10
CA ILE A 169 -19.92 2.17 -39.25
C ILE A 169 -19.46 0.90 -39.98
N LYS A 170 -19.03 -0.11 -39.22
CA LYS A 170 -18.85 -1.49 -39.70
C LYS A 170 -19.97 -2.36 -39.15
N ASN A 171 -20.69 -3.02 -40.05
CA ASN A 171 -21.89 -3.81 -39.76
C ASN A 171 -21.56 -5.33 -39.70
N SER A 172 -22.54 -6.13 -39.23
CA SER A 172 -22.45 -7.58 -39.06
C SER A 172 -23.09 -8.43 -40.15
N TRP A 173 -23.53 -7.83 -41.24
CA TRP A 173 -24.28 -8.53 -42.30
C TRP A 173 -23.40 -9.02 -43.47
N GLY A 174 -22.10 -9.07 -43.23
CA GLY A 174 -21.10 -9.54 -44.20
C GLY A 174 -20.75 -8.53 -45.28
N ASP A 175 -19.76 -8.87 -46.09
CA ASP A 175 -19.13 -7.94 -47.05
C ASP A 175 -20.02 -7.62 -48.26
N ASN A 176 -21.12 -8.35 -48.46
CA ASN A 176 -22.08 -8.06 -49.53
C ASN A 176 -23.08 -6.96 -49.17
N TRP A 177 -23.07 -6.49 -47.91
CA TRP A 177 -23.92 -5.40 -47.46
C TRP A 177 -23.18 -4.06 -47.51
N GLY A 178 -23.89 -2.98 -47.85
CA GLY A 178 -23.31 -1.64 -47.89
C GLY A 178 -22.09 -1.53 -48.80
N ASP A 179 -21.08 -0.78 -48.36
CA ASP A 179 -19.78 -0.66 -49.00
C ASP A 179 -18.81 -1.64 -48.34
N ASN A 180 -18.83 -2.91 -48.77
CA ASN A 180 -17.98 -3.97 -48.23
C ASN A 180 -18.15 -4.17 -46.71
N GLY A 181 -19.40 -4.16 -46.23
CA GLY A 181 -19.76 -4.28 -44.82
C GLY A 181 -19.78 -2.97 -44.04
N TYR A 182 -19.55 -1.83 -44.71
CA TYR A 182 -19.59 -0.49 -44.11
C TYR A 182 -20.79 0.32 -44.58
N ASP A 183 -21.33 1.16 -43.69
CA ASP A 183 -22.41 2.09 -44.00
C ASP A 183 -22.08 3.51 -43.51
N TYR A 184 -22.68 4.50 -44.18
CA TYR A 184 -22.58 5.92 -43.87
C TYR A 184 -23.86 6.41 -43.21
N ILE A 185 -23.79 6.83 -41.96
CA ILE A 185 -24.96 7.30 -41.21
C ILE A 185 -24.88 8.82 -41.07
N SER A 186 -25.86 9.55 -41.57
CA SER A 186 -25.90 11.02 -41.47
C SER A 186 -25.69 11.49 -40.04
N TYR A 187 -24.95 12.59 -39.83
CA TYR A 187 -24.85 13.21 -38.50
C TYR A 187 -26.19 13.64 -37.91
N TYR A 188 -27.19 13.83 -38.77
CA TYR A 188 -28.53 14.24 -38.42
C TYR A 188 -29.46 13.07 -38.10
N ASP A 189 -29.01 11.82 -38.29
CA ASP A 189 -29.80 10.64 -37.95
C ASP A 189 -30.16 10.66 -36.45
N THR A 190 -31.44 10.41 -36.15
CA THR A 190 -31.98 10.54 -34.79
C THR A 190 -31.90 9.26 -33.96
N SER A 191 -31.52 8.13 -34.58
CA SER A 191 -31.42 6.81 -33.93
C SER A 191 -30.00 6.49 -33.44
N ILE A 192 -28.98 7.04 -34.12
CA ILE A 192 -27.58 6.77 -33.80
C ILE A 192 -27.11 7.61 -32.60
N LEU A 193 -26.44 6.95 -31.64
CA LEU A 193 -25.76 7.62 -30.52
C LEU A 193 -26.68 8.50 -29.64
N CYS A 194 -27.99 8.24 -29.61
CA CYS A 194 -28.98 9.15 -29.01
C CYS A 194 -29.51 8.73 -27.63
N TYR A 195 -29.25 7.49 -27.20
CA TYR A 195 -29.79 6.96 -25.94
C TYR A 195 -28.74 6.22 -25.13
N GLN A 196 -28.14 5.15 -25.67
CA GLN A 196 -27.15 4.37 -24.93
C GLN A 196 -25.74 4.92 -25.03
N TYR A 197 -24.98 4.72 -23.96
CA TYR A 197 -23.57 5.05 -23.92
C TYR A 197 -22.78 4.19 -24.92
N SER A 198 -21.69 4.74 -25.43
CA SER A 198 -20.80 4.03 -26.35
C SER A 198 -19.59 3.47 -25.62
N VAL A 199 -19.12 2.30 -26.02
CA VAL A 199 -17.99 1.61 -25.36
C VAL A 199 -16.76 1.69 -26.24
N GLY A 200 -15.65 2.18 -25.67
CA GLY A 200 -14.32 2.12 -26.28
C GLY A 200 -13.36 1.29 -25.43
N TYR A 201 -12.69 0.31 -26.02
CA TYR A 201 -11.72 -0.53 -25.31
C TYR A 201 -10.34 0.13 -25.28
N ILE A 202 -9.67 0.10 -24.12
CA ILE A 202 -8.36 0.72 -23.95
C ILE A 202 -7.29 -0.38 -23.88
N ILE A 203 -6.47 -0.47 -24.93
CA ILE A 203 -5.29 -1.34 -24.99
C ILE A 203 -4.05 -0.51 -24.65
N GLY A 204 -3.99 -0.02 -23.41
CA GLY A 204 -2.90 0.83 -22.92
C GLY A 204 -2.25 0.33 -21.63
N ASN A 205 -2.95 -0.55 -20.91
CA ASN A 205 -2.45 -1.17 -19.70
C ASN A 205 -1.66 -2.44 -20.07
N THR A 206 -0.33 -2.35 -19.94
CA THR A 206 0.59 -3.44 -20.28
C THR A 206 0.91 -4.34 -19.10
N GLU A 207 0.37 -4.05 -17.91
CA GLU A 207 0.58 -4.92 -16.76
C GLU A 207 -0.16 -6.24 -16.98
N SER A 208 0.58 -7.34 -16.88
CA SER A 208 -0.01 -8.67 -16.87
C SER A 208 -0.41 -9.01 -15.45
N TYR A 209 -1.66 -9.42 -15.28
CA TYR A 209 -2.20 -9.95 -14.05
C TYR A 209 -2.63 -11.39 -14.29
N GLU A 210 -2.48 -12.21 -13.26
CA GLU A 210 -2.65 -13.66 -13.33
C GLU A 210 -4.04 -14.09 -12.86
N ARG A 211 -4.60 -13.37 -11.88
CA ARG A 211 -5.95 -13.64 -11.37
C ARG A 211 -6.78 -12.37 -11.29
N ASN A 212 -8.07 -12.55 -11.56
CA ASN A 212 -9.13 -11.57 -11.39
C ASN A 212 -10.14 -12.11 -10.39
N TYR A 213 -10.10 -11.61 -9.15
CA TYR A 213 -11.09 -11.88 -8.11
C TYR A 213 -12.29 -10.96 -8.32
N GLN A 214 -13.47 -11.56 -8.49
CA GLN A 214 -14.67 -10.85 -8.89
C GLN A 214 -15.94 -11.57 -8.43
N THR A 215 -16.99 -10.78 -8.20
CA THR A 215 -18.36 -11.26 -7.94
C THR A 215 -19.34 -10.79 -9.02
N ASP A 216 -18.94 -9.83 -9.84
CA ASP A 216 -19.71 -9.10 -10.84
C ASP A 216 -19.52 -9.67 -12.25
N LEU A 217 -19.78 -10.98 -12.43
CA LEU A 217 -19.54 -11.67 -13.71
C LEU A 217 -20.39 -11.17 -14.90
N GLY A 218 -21.43 -10.36 -14.64
CA GLY A 218 -22.20 -9.65 -15.66
C GLY A 218 -21.96 -8.14 -15.68
N GLY A 219 -20.94 -7.64 -14.97
CA GLY A 219 -20.51 -6.24 -15.02
C GLY A 219 -21.28 -5.35 -14.06
N PHE A 220 -22.00 -4.36 -14.60
CA PHE A 220 -22.83 -3.44 -13.82
C PHE A 220 -24.17 -3.25 -14.52
N LEU A 221 -25.23 -3.04 -13.74
CA LEU A 221 -26.53 -2.61 -14.24
C LEU A 221 -26.70 -1.10 -14.04
N THR A 222 -26.34 -0.60 -12.87
CA THR A 222 -26.39 0.83 -12.54
C THR A 222 -25.06 1.32 -11.96
N ILE A 223 -24.77 2.59 -12.19
CA ILE A 223 -23.76 3.34 -11.44
C ILE A 223 -24.54 4.35 -10.61
N ASP A 224 -24.80 4.01 -9.35
CA ASP A 224 -25.58 4.85 -8.46
C ASP A 224 -24.69 6.02 -8.00
N GLU A 225 -25.06 7.26 -8.35
CA GLU A 225 -24.31 8.49 -8.04
C GLU A 225 -24.84 9.14 -6.75
N TYR A 226 -23.94 9.71 -5.95
CA TYR A 226 -24.24 10.28 -4.63
C TYR A 226 -23.60 11.66 -4.45
N ASP A 227 -24.23 12.54 -3.68
CA ASP A 227 -23.68 13.87 -3.33
C ASP A 227 -22.50 13.81 -2.34
N THR A 228 -22.25 12.64 -1.76
CA THR A 228 -21.22 12.41 -0.75
C THR A 228 -20.43 11.15 -1.05
N ASN A 229 -19.23 11.05 -0.48
CA ASN A 229 -18.45 9.82 -0.56
C ASN A 229 -19.18 8.67 0.14
N VAL A 230 -19.38 7.60 -0.61
CA VAL A 230 -19.91 6.32 -0.16
C VAL A 230 -18.84 5.26 -0.35
N SER A 231 -18.93 4.16 0.41
CA SER A 231 -17.93 3.09 0.37
C SER A 231 -18.55 1.75 0.03
N TYR A 232 -17.81 0.91 -0.69
CA TYR A 232 -18.19 -0.47 -0.95
C TYR A 232 -16.96 -1.36 -0.91
N LYS A 233 -17.17 -2.63 -0.56
CA LYS A 233 -16.08 -3.58 -0.39
C LYS A 233 -16.42 -4.96 -0.89
N VAL A 234 -15.38 -5.69 -1.28
CA VAL A 234 -15.42 -7.12 -1.60
C VAL A 234 -14.36 -7.85 -0.79
N SER A 235 -14.74 -9.00 -0.23
CA SER A 235 -13.85 -9.83 0.59
C SER A 235 -13.66 -11.20 -0.04
N TYR A 236 -12.41 -11.63 -0.19
CA TYR A 236 -12.06 -12.92 -0.79
C TYR A 236 -11.14 -13.72 0.12
N GLU A 237 -11.11 -15.03 -0.13
CA GLU A 237 -10.07 -15.92 0.36
C GLU A 237 -9.07 -16.14 -0.78
N CYS A 238 -7.79 -15.96 -0.49
CA CYS A 238 -6.74 -16.10 -1.49
C CYS A 238 -6.55 -17.58 -1.88
N LEU A 239 -6.32 -17.84 -3.17
CA LEU A 239 -6.30 -19.18 -3.77
C LEU A 239 -4.87 -19.68 -4.07
N GLY A 240 -3.87 -18.88 -3.71
CA GLY A 240 -2.45 -19.18 -3.87
C GLY A 240 -1.62 -18.11 -3.19
N ASP A 241 -0.31 -18.26 -3.26
CA ASP A 241 0.62 -17.22 -2.84
C ASP A 241 0.75 -16.18 -3.96
N GLU A 242 0.27 -14.97 -3.68
CA GLU A 242 0.00 -13.96 -4.70
C GLU A 242 0.39 -12.55 -4.24
N LEU A 243 0.51 -11.63 -5.20
CA LEU A 243 0.65 -10.21 -4.98
C LEU A 243 -0.66 -9.52 -5.35
N ILE A 244 -1.32 -8.87 -4.40
CA ILE A 244 -2.42 -7.95 -4.73
C ILE A 244 -1.82 -6.71 -5.39
N SER A 245 -2.14 -6.48 -6.65
CA SER A 245 -1.44 -5.49 -7.48
C SER A 245 -2.35 -4.40 -8.06
N ALA A 246 -3.65 -4.65 -8.23
CA ALA A 246 -4.59 -3.64 -8.71
C ALA A 246 -6.03 -3.88 -8.26
N VAL A 247 -6.84 -2.82 -8.36
CA VAL A 247 -8.29 -2.85 -8.10
C VAL A 247 -9.01 -2.24 -9.30
N GLY A 248 -10.01 -2.94 -9.85
CA GLY A 248 -10.81 -2.49 -10.99
C GLY A 248 -12.23 -2.15 -10.59
N THR A 249 -12.75 -1.01 -11.06
CA THR A 249 -14.15 -0.63 -10.87
C THR A 249 -14.62 0.36 -11.93
N TYR A 250 -15.93 0.65 -11.96
CA TYR A 250 -16.51 1.67 -12.82
C TYR A 250 -16.51 3.04 -12.14
N PHE A 251 -16.15 4.08 -12.89
CA PHE A 251 -16.22 5.48 -12.51
C PHE A 251 -17.34 6.21 -13.27
N ALA A 252 -18.08 7.05 -12.56
CA ALA A 252 -19.23 7.77 -13.11
C ALA A 252 -18.79 8.92 -14.05
N ASP A 253 -17.63 9.53 -13.81
CA ASP A 253 -17.11 10.57 -14.69
C ASP A 253 -15.59 10.70 -14.61
N GLU A 254 -15.01 11.40 -15.60
CA GLU A 254 -13.64 11.90 -15.51
C GLU A 254 -13.52 12.87 -14.33
N GLY A 255 -12.45 12.74 -13.53
CA GLY A 255 -12.24 13.60 -12.38
C GLY A 255 -12.84 13.09 -11.06
N GLU A 256 -13.59 11.98 -11.08
CA GLU A 256 -14.12 11.37 -9.85
C GLU A 256 -12.97 10.97 -8.92
N LYS A 257 -12.96 11.53 -7.71
CA LYS A 257 -11.95 11.21 -6.70
C LYS A 257 -12.28 9.90 -6.03
N TYR A 258 -11.25 9.13 -5.72
CA TYR A 258 -11.42 7.86 -5.02
C TYR A 258 -10.34 7.60 -3.98
N LEU A 259 -10.67 6.72 -3.05
CA LEU A 259 -9.79 6.12 -2.04
C LEU A 259 -9.93 4.60 -2.12
N ILE A 260 -8.80 3.91 -2.14
CA ILE A 260 -8.68 2.45 -2.08
C ILE A 260 -8.02 2.09 -0.75
N GLU A 261 -8.60 1.12 -0.05
CA GLU A 261 -7.99 0.47 1.11
C GLU A 261 -7.92 -1.04 0.87
N ILE A 262 -6.81 -1.66 1.25
CA ILE A 262 -6.65 -3.12 1.22
C ILE A 262 -6.37 -3.62 2.62
N TYR A 263 -7.20 -4.55 3.06
CA TYR A 263 -7.06 -5.24 4.33
C TYR A 263 -6.63 -6.68 4.07
N VAL A 264 -5.67 -7.19 4.85
CA VAL A 264 -5.30 -8.60 4.89
C VAL A 264 -5.54 -9.10 6.31
N ASN A 265 -6.33 -10.15 6.45
CA ASN A 265 -6.76 -10.69 7.76
C ASN A 265 -7.29 -9.59 8.71
N ASP A 266 -8.13 -8.71 8.16
CA ASP A 266 -8.74 -7.55 8.84
C ASP A 266 -7.77 -6.44 9.29
N GLU A 267 -6.48 -6.53 8.95
CA GLU A 267 -5.49 -5.47 9.18
C GLU A 267 -5.30 -4.60 7.93
N LEU A 268 -5.32 -3.27 8.09
CA LEU A 268 -5.09 -2.33 7.00
C LEU A 268 -3.62 -2.41 6.53
N THR A 269 -3.41 -2.86 5.30
CA THR A 269 -2.06 -3.06 4.72
C THR A 269 -1.68 -2.00 3.70
N HIS A 270 -2.67 -1.39 3.04
CA HIS A 270 -2.46 -0.40 1.99
C HIS A 270 -3.59 0.61 1.91
N ILE A 271 -3.23 1.86 1.63
CA ILE A 271 -4.17 2.96 1.41
C ILE A 271 -3.65 3.84 0.28
N GLN A 272 -4.53 4.23 -0.65
CA GLN A 272 -4.17 5.04 -1.81
C GLN A 272 -5.35 5.88 -2.28
N THR A 273 -5.09 7.11 -2.69
CA THR A 273 -6.07 7.97 -3.36
C THR A 273 -5.76 8.14 -4.84
N GLY A 274 -6.75 8.58 -5.61
CA GLY A 274 -6.56 8.95 -7.01
C GLY A 274 -7.75 9.71 -7.59
N ILE A 275 -7.67 9.94 -8.90
CA ILE A 275 -8.66 10.64 -9.70
C ILE A 275 -8.93 9.81 -10.94
N ALA A 276 -10.20 9.54 -11.24
CA ALA A 276 -10.63 8.77 -12.38
C ALA A 276 -10.20 9.48 -13.69
N PRO A 277 -9.49 8.80 -14.60
CA PRO A 277 -9.03 9.40 -15.85
C PRO A 277 -10.13 9.55 -16.91
N TYR A 278 -11.27 8.88 -16.73
CA TYR A 278 -12.41 8.88 -17.64
C TYR A 278 -13.63 8.22 -16.98
N ARG A 279 -14.81 8.45 -17.54
CA ARG A 279 -16.01 7.64 -17.28
C ARG A 279 -15.83 6.23 -17.85
N GLY A 280 -16.10 5.20 -17.05
CA GLY A 280 -16.05 3.80 -17.46
C GLY A 280 -15.27 2.91 -16.51
N PHE A 281 -14.85 1.73 -16.98
CA PHE A 281 -14.11 0.79 -16.16
C PHE A 281 -12.62 1.11 -16.18
N HIS A 282 -12.03 1.27 -15.00
CA HIS A 282 -10.61 1.49 -14.87
C HIS A 282 -9.97 0.54 -13.85
N THR A 283 -8.86 -0.07 -14.26
CA THR A 283 -7.99 -0.89 -13.40
C THR A 283 -6.90 -0.04 -12.79
N VAL A 284 -7.08 0.32 -11.51
CA VAL A 284 -6.15 1.15 -10.75
C VAL A 284 -5.01 0.29 -10.22
N LYS A 285 -3.79 0.52 -10.74
CA LYS A 285 -2.57 -0.07 -10.19
C LYS A 285 -2.33 0.42 -8.75
N LEU A 286 -2.06 -0.50 -7.84
CA LEU A 286 -1.64 -0.16 -6.48
C LEU A 286 -0.22 0.39 -6.49
N THR A 287 0.02 1.45 -5.73
CA THR A 287 1.34 2.05 -5.54
C THR A 287 2.32 1.15 -4.79
N LYS A 288 1.79 0.13 -4.09
CA LYS A 288 2.54 -0.95 -3.44
C LYS A 288 1.81 -2.26 -3.68
N GLU A 289 2.52 -3.27 -4.17
CA GLU A 289 2.00 -4.64 -4.26
C GLU A 289 2.01 -5.30 -2.87
N ILE A 290 0.97 -6.07 -2.56
CA ILE A 290 0.74 -6.59 -1.21
C ILE A 290 0.84 -8.12 -1.27
N PRO A 291 1.88 -8.73 -0.67
CA PRO A 291 2.01 -10.16 -0.64
C PRO A 291 0.92 -10.78 0.24
N ILE A 292 0.31 -11.84 -0.25
CA ILE A 292 -0.71 -12.60 0.47
C ILE A 292 -0.48 -14.09 0.27
N LYS A 293 -0.67 -14.86 1.35
CA LYS A 293 -0.57 -16.31 1.33
C LYS A 293 -1.89 -16.97 0.95
N GLU A 294 -1.81 -18.18 0.41
CA GLU A 294 -2.97 -19.04 0.20
C GLU A 294 -3.83 -19.12 1.48
N TRP A 295 -5.15 -19.18 1.33
CA TRP A 295 -6.15 -19.25 2.41
C TRP A 295 -6.27 -18.01 3.30
N ASN A 296 -5.41 -17.01 3.14
CA ASN A 296 -5.57 -15.75 3.87
C ASN A 296 -6.72 -14.95 3.28
N ARG A 297 -7.41 -14.19 4.13
CA ARG A 297 -8.51 -13.35 3.70
C ARG A 297 -7.99 -11.97 3.34
N PHE A 298 -8.51 -11.39 2.28
CA PHE A 298 -8.30 -9.98 1.97
C PHE A 298 -9.59 -9.28 1.59
N THR A 299 -9.62 -7.98 1.83
CA THR A 299 -10.75 -7.12 1.52
C THR A 299 -10.26 -5.90 0.78
N ALA A 300 -10.84 -5.62 -0.39
CA ALA A 300 -10.67 -4.35 -1.07
C ALA A 300 -11.87 -3.45 -0.75
N VAL A 301 -11.58 -2.23 -0.32
CA VAL A 301 -12.58 -1.17 -0.10
C VAL A 301 -12.33 -0.06 -1.11
N MET A 302 -13.41 0.42 -1.72
CA MET A 302 -13.43 1.58 -2.60
C MET A 302 -14.37 2.63 -2.01
N THR A 303 -13.89 3.87 -1.91
CA THR A 303 -14.67 5.02 -1.47
C THR A 303 -14.64 6.11 -2.53
N LYS A 304 -15.81 6.51 -3.03
CA LYS A 304 -16.00 7.54 -4.07
C LYS A 304 -17.45 8.03 -4.10
N GLU A 305 -17.82 8.87 -5.06
CA GLU A 305 -19.16 9.48 -5.20
C GLU A 305 -20.14 8.60 -6.01
N SER A 306 -19.76 7.37 -6.34
CA SER A 306 -20.66 6.43 -7.01
C SER A 306 -20.39 4.95 -6.70
N ILE A 307 -21.43 4.13 -6.72
CA ILE A 307 -21.35 2.67 -6.52
C ILE A 307 -21.89 1.95 -7.77
N PRO A 308 -21.05 1.18 -8.49
CA PRO A 308 -21.53 0.30 -9.55
C PRO A 308 -22.11 -0.98 -8.95
N THR A 309 -23.39 -1.29 -9.23
CA THR A 309 -24.07 -2.48 -8.72
C THR A 309 -24.58 -3.38 -9.83
N PHE A 310 -24.71 -4.68 -9.54
CA PHE A 310 -25.21 -5.69 -10.47
C PHE A 310 -26.12 -6.70 -9.79
N ASN A 311 -27.22 -7.11 -10.45
CA ASN A 311 -28.22 -8.04 -9.90
C ASN A 311 -28.80 -9.05 -10.91
N GLU A 312 -28.31 -9.07 -12.15
CA GLU A 312 -28.89 -9.92 -13.21
C GLU A 312 -28.14 -11.24 -13.42
N SER A 313 -27.07 -11.49 -12.65
CA SER A 313 -26.31 -12.74 -12.70
C SER A 313 -27.19 -13.96 -12.37
N ARG A 314 -26.90 -15.09 -13.02
CA ARG A 314 -27.40 -16.40 -12.59
C ARG A 314 -26.75 -16.91 -11.29
N GLN A 315 -25.71 -16.25 -10.81
CA GLN A 315 -24.95 -16.70 -9.65
C GLN A 315 -25.63 -16.37 -8.34
N HIS A 316 -25.40 -17.24 -7.35
CA HIS A 316 -25.82 -17.00 -5.98
C HIS A 316 -24.77 -16.15 -5.25
N TYR A 317 -25.16 -14.96 -4.80
CA TYR A 317 -24.31 -14.09 -4.00
C TYR A 317 -24.25 -14.57 -2.55
N ARG A 318 -23.03 -14.80 -2.05
CA ARG A 318 -22.80 -15.27 -0.69
C ARG A 318 -22.83 -14.10 0.29
N GLU A 319 -23.33 -14.36 1.50
CA GLU A 319 -23.30 -13.40 2.60
C GLU A 319 -21.86 -13.02 2.96
N ASN A 320 -21.68 -11.77 3.42
CA ASN A 320 -20.44 -11.17 3.89
C ASN A 320 -19.30 -11.07 2.85
N ILE A 321 -19.62 -11.13 1.55
CA ILE A 321 -18.64 -10.93 0.47
C ILE A 321 -18.66 -9.48 0.00
N ALA A 322 -19.81 -9.01 -0.52
CA ALA A 322 -19.99 -7.65 -1.05
C ALA A 322 -20.84 -6.83 -0.08
N LEU A 323 -20.29 -5.72 0.42
CA LEU A 323 -20.99 -4.82 1.34
C LEU A 323 -20.88 -3.37 0.87
N ILE A 324 -21.89 -2.57 1.15
CA ILE A 324 -21.91 -1.12 0.89
C ILE A 324 -22.08 -0.35 2.20
N ASN A 325 -21.64 0.89 2.22
CA ASN A 325 -21.81 1.83 3.32
C ASN A 325 -22.09 3.23 2.76
N GLU A 326 -23.36 3.62 2.86
CA GLU A 326 -23.90 4.90 2.39
C GLU A 326 -24.02 5.92 3.55
N GLY A 327 -23.28 5.71 4.64
CA GLY A 327 -23.28 6.57 5.84
C GLY A 327 -23.99 6.00 7.08
N ALA A 328 -24.61 4.82 6.96
CA ALA A 328 -25.32 4.14 8.05
C ALA A 328 -24.59 2.89 8.59
N GLY A 329 -23.34 2.66 8.15
CA GLY A 329 -22.58 1.44 8.44
C GLY A 329 -22.64 0.42 7.31
N TRP A 330 -21.90 -0.68 7.47
CA TRP A 330 -21.79 -1.72 6.45
C TRP A 330 -23.08 -2.55 6.33
N LYS A 331 -23.63 -2.60 5.12
CA LYS A 331 -24.81 -3.40 4.74
C LYS A 331 -24.39 -4.47 3.75
N ASP A 332 -24.74 -5.72 4.06
CA ASP A 332 -24.63 -6.85 3.14
C ASP A 332 -25.76 -6.82 2.11
N ILE A 333 -25.41 -6.77 0.83
CA ILE A 333 -26.35 -6.66 -0.30
C ILE A 333 -26.68 -8.00 -0.97
N SER A 334 -26.08 -9.10 -0.50
CA SER A 334 -26.38 -10.45 -1.02
C SER A 334 -27.87 -10.82 -0.86
N LYS A 335 -28.53 -10.35 0.20
CA LYS A 335 -29.97 -10.56 0.45
C LYS A 335 -30.88 -9.85 -0.55
N GLU A 336 -30.36 -8.84 -1.25
CA GLU A 336 -31.05 -8.18 -2.36
C GLU A 336 -30.75 -8.83 -3.71
N ASN A 337 -30.04 -9.97 -3.72
CA ASN A 337 -29.49 -10.60 -4.90
C ASN A 337 -28.64 -9.62 -5.74
N LYS A 338 -27.82 -8.82 -5.04
CA LYS A 338 -26.94 -7.82 -5.63
C LYS A 338 -25.47 -8.07 -5.29
N THR A 339 -24.59 -7.52 -6.11
CA THR A 339 -23.17 -7.34 -5.84
C THR A 339 -22.70 -5.96 -6.30
N VAL A 340 -21.43 -5.65 -6.03
CA VAL A 340 -20.75 -4.44 -6.52
C VAL A 340 -19.72 -4.82 -7.57
N SER A 341 -19.50 -3.93 -8.54
CA SER A 341 -18.45 -4.12 -9.55
C SER A 341 -17.10 -3.67 -9.00
N LEU A 342 -16.48 -4.54 -8.21
CA LEU A 342 -15.17 -4.33 -7.61
C LEU A 342 -14.30 -5.57 -7.81
N LYS A 343 -13.34 -5.46 -8.71
CA LYS A 343 -12.41 -6.53 -9.06
C LYS A 343 -11.08 -6.31 -8.37
N VAL A 344 -10.42 -7.40 -7.97
CA VAL A 344 -9.06 -7.36 -7.43
C VAL A 344 -8.17 -8.21 -8.31
N TYR A 345 -7.08 -7.62 -8.80
CA TYR A 345 -6.13 -8.28 -9.68
C TYR A 345 -4.86 -8.63 -8.92
N THR A 346 -4.41 -9.86 -9.11
CA THR A 346 -3.19 -10.37 -8.49
C THR A 346 -2.17 -10.85 -9.52
N LYS A 347 -0.91 -10.88 -9.10
CA LYS A 347 0.21 -11.50 -9.83
C LYS A 347 0.75 -12.68 -9.04
N TYR A 348 1.55 -13.51 -9.71
CA TYR A 348 2.36 -14.51 -9.01
C TYR A 348 3.29 -13.84 -8.00
N LEU A 349 3.37 -14.41 -6.80
CA LEU A 349 4.34 -14.03 -5.81
C LEU A 349 5.61 -14.86 -6.00
N ASP A 350 6.65 -14.28 -6.62
CA ASP A 350 7.94 -14.95 -6.78
C ASP A 350 8.62 -15.25 -5.43
N ILE A 351 8.39 -14.38 -4.45
CA ILE A 351 9.08 -14.40 -3.14
C ILE A 351 8.14 -13.89 -2.07
N TYR A 352 7.92 -14.70 -1.04
CA TYR A 352 7.30 -14.28 0.21
C TYR A 352 8.35 -14.22 1.32
N THR A 353 8.46 -13.08 1.99
CA THR A 353 9.33 -12.86 3.16
C THR A 353 8.63 -11.96 4.17
N GLU A 354 8.92 -12.18 5.45
CA GLU A 354 8.40 -11.36 6.56
C GLU A 354 9.53 -10.78 7.40
N ASP A 355 9.21 -9.73 8.15
CA ASP A 355 10.12 -9.17 9.14
C ASP A 355 10.46 -10.21 10.21
N LEU A 356 11.70 -10.16 10.72
CA LEU A 356 12.18 -11.09 11.73
C LEU A 356 12.56 -10.34 13.01
N VAL A 357 11.83 -10.60 14.09
CA VAL A 357 12.24 -10.22 15.45
C VAL A 357 12.84 -11.44 16.14
N LYS A 358 14.07 -11.33 16.63
CA LYS A 358 14.76 -12.43 17.32
C LYS A 358 15.62 -11.95 18.49
N VAL A 359 15.84 -12.81 19.48
CA VAL A 359 16.83 -12.57 20.53
C VAL A 359 18.23 -12.94 20.00
N TYR A 360 19.25 -12.19 20.42
CA TYR A 360 20.64 -12.43 20.05
C TYR A 360 21.05 -13.89 20.27
N LYS A 361 21.65 -14.49 19.25
CA LYS A 361 22.04 -15.92 19.18
C LYS A 361 20.92 -16.96 19.39
N ASN A 362 19.64 -16.59 19.28
CA ASN A 362 18.60 -17.59 19.13
C ASN A 362 18.69 -18.28 17.76
N ASP A 363 18.05 -19.45 17.61
CA ASP A 363 18.10 -20.26 16.39
C ASP A 363 17.17 -19.79 15.27
N SER A 364 16.39 -18.72 15.49
CA SER A 364 15.50 -18.15 14.47
C SER A 364 16.30 -17.70 13.25
N LYS A 365 15.82 -18.09 12.07
CA LYS A 365 16.40 -17.79 10.76
C LYS A 365 15.47 -16.84 10.02
N PHE A 366 16.04 -16.03 9.14
CA PHE A 366 15.25 -15.34 8.14
C PHE A 366 14.84 -16.34 7.06
N VAL A 367 13.57 -16.32 6.66
CA VAL A 367 12.99 -17.30 5.74
C VAL A 367 12.42 -16.56 4.53
N ALA A 368 12.82 -17.01 3.35
CA ALA A 368 12.16 -16.67 2.11
C ALA A 368 11.49 -17.91 1.56
N ASP A 369 10.20 -17.80 1.26
CA ASP A 369 9.47 -18.81 0.52
C ASP A 369 9.38 -18.37 -0.95
N VAL A 370 9.95 -19.18 -1.83
CA VAL A 370 9.94 -18.93 -3.27
C VAL A 370 9.07 -19.93 -4.02
N GLY A 371 8.35 -20.80 -3.32
CA GLY A 371 7.42 -21.78 -3.89
C GLY A 371 8.04 -22.86 -4.79
N VAL A 372 9.35 -22.79 -5.06
CA VAL A 372 10.05 -23.70 -5.97
C VAL A 372 11.32 -24.26 -5.34
N THR A 373 11.48 -25.59 -5.40
CA THR A 373 12.63 -26.32 -4.85
C THR A 373 13.90 -26.14 -5.67
N ASN A 374 15.06 -26.21 -5.00
CA ASN A 374 16.39 -26.24 -5.62
C ASN A 374 16.68 -25.00 -6.49
N LYS A 375 16.25 -23.83 -6.02
CA LYS A 375 16.52 -22.54 -6.64
C LYS A 375 17.38 -21.65 -5.75
N THR A 376 18.23 -20.83 -6.38
CA THR A 376 19.12 -19.91 -5.69
C THR A 376 18.38 -18.64 -5.30
N VAL A 377 18.35 -18.35 -4.00
CA VAL A 377 17.83 -17.12 -3.41
C VAL A 377 19.01 -16.33 -2.83
N THR A 378 19.08 -15.03 -3.10
CA THR A 378 20.14 -14.16 -2.58
C THR A 378 19.57 -13.26 -1.50
N PHE A 379 20.22 -13.27 -0.33
CA PHE A 379 19.94 -12.34 0.76
C PHE A 379 21.05 -11.29 0.83
N GLU A 380 20.71 -10.02 0.70
CA GLU A 380 21.63 -8.90 0.90
C GLU A 380 21.38 -8.29 2.28
N ILE A 381 22.42 -8.22 3.12
CA ILE A 381 22.37 -7.53 4.41
C ILE A 381 23.69 -6.83 4.68
N ASN A 382 23.64 -5.58 5.12
CA ASN A 382 24.81 -4.72 5.32
C ASN A 382 25.73 -4.63 4.08
N GLY A 383 25.15 -4.66 2.88
CA GLY A 383 25.89 -4.62 1.60
C GLY A 383 26.63 -5.91 1.23
N VAL A 384 26.37 -7.01 1.95
CA VAL A 384 26.96 -8.34 1.68
C VAL A 384 25.88 -9.31 1.21
N ASN A 385 26.18 -10.03 0.12
CA ASN A 385 25.29 -11.01 -0.47
C ASN A 385 25.55 -12.43 0.06
N TYR A 386 24.48 -13.12 0.44
CA TYR A 386 24.47 -14.49 0.91
C TYR A 386 23.50 -15.32 0.07
N THR A 387 24.02 -16.28 -0.68
CA THR A 387 23.19 -17.19 -1.48
C THR A 387 22.74 -18.40 -0.67
N ARG A 388 21.48 -18.80 -0.81
CA ARG A 388 20.90 -20.03 -0.27
C ARG A 388 20.13 -20.76 -1.36
N ILE A 389 19.93 -22.06 -1.14
CA ILE A 389 19.14 -22.89 -2.04
C ILE A 389 17.83 -23.23 -1.33
N SER A 390 16.71 -23.08 -2.02
CA SER A 390 15.40 -23.45 -1.50
C SER A 390 15.27 -24.96 -1.28
N ASP A 391 14.67 -25.34 -0.16
CA ASP A 391 14.43 -26.72 0.22
C ASP A 391 13.23 -27.35 -0.51
N GLU A 392 12.87 -28.59 -0.15
CA GLU A 392 11.76 -29.34 -0.74
C GLU A 392 10.40 -28.64 -0.61
N ASN A 393 10.26 -27.72 0.34
CA ASN A 393 9.05 -26.91 0.51
C ASN A 393 9.15 -25.55 -0.24
N GLY A 394 10.19 -25.34 -1.05
CA GLY A 394 10.41 -24.08 -1.74
C GLY A 394 10.99 -22.97 -0.86
N THR A 395 11.46 -23.28 0.35
CA THR A 395 11.93 -22.25 1.30
C THR A 395 13.45 -22.16 1.39
N ALA A 396 14.00 -20.96 1.28
CA ALA A 396 15.40 -20.65 1.53
C ALA A 396 15.57 -19.98 2.89
N LYS A 397 16.52 -20.46 3.71
CA LYS A 397 16.69 -20.02 5.11
C LYS A 397 18.09 -19.47 5.36
N MET A 398 18.19 -18.32 6.00
CA MET A 398 19.46 -17.70 6.39
C MET A 398 19.56 -17.51 7.90
N ALA A 399 20.61 -18.06 8.52
CA ALA A 399 20.93 -17.79 9.91
C ALA A 399 21.37 -16.34 10.09
N ILE A 400 20.85 -15.67 11.12
CA ILE A 400 21.20 -14.29 11.47
C ILE A 400 22.09 -14.30 12.70
N ASN A 401 23.33 -13.87 12.51
CA ASN A 401 24.37 -13.76 13.55
C ASN A 401 24.91 -12.32 13.63
N LEU A 402 23.98 -11.37 13.80
CA LEU A 402 24.27 -9.95 13.95
C LEU A 402 24.12 -9.54 15.42
N ASN A 403 24.86 -8.53 15.86
CA ASN A 403 24.69 -7.93 17.18
C ASN A 403 23.28 -7.32 17.32
N PRO A 404 22.82 -7.04 18.56
CA PRO A 404 21.55 -6.37 18.77
C PRO A 404 21.42 -5.06 17.98
N GLY A 405 20.25 -4.81 17.40
CA GLY A 405 19.98 -3.68 16.53
C GLY A 405 18.92 -3.99 15.46
N ASN A 406 18.61 -2.97 14.65
CA ASN A 406 17.70 -3.08 13.51
C ASN A 406 18.51 -3.07 12.22
N TYR A 407 18.21 -4.00 11.31
CA TYR A 407 18.91 -4.18 10.05
C TYR A 407 17.90 -4.30 8.92
N THR A 408 18.22 -3.73 7.75
CA THR A 408 17.48 -3.98 6.52
C THR A 408 18.07 -5.20 5.82
N ILE A 409 17.21 -6.11 5.38
CA ILE A 409 17.56 -7.25 4.53
C ILE A 409 16.80 -7.14 3.21
N LYS A 410 17.49 -7.40 2.10
CA LYS A 410 16.86 -7.58 0.79
C LYS A 410 16.91 -9.03 0.39
N THR A 411 15.80 -9.55 -0.12
CA THR A 411 15.73 -10.90 -0.70
C THR A 411 15.51 -10.77 -2.19
N ILE A 412 16.39 -11.42 -2.97
CA ILE A 412 16.43 -11.33 -4.42
C ILE A 412 16.28 -12.73 -5.02
N PHE A 413 15.28 -12.91 -5.88
CA PHE A 413 15.03 -14.14 -6.62
C PHE A 413 14.23 -13.81 -7.90
N ASN A 414 14.58 -14.45 -9.02
CA ASN A 414 13.99 -14.21 -10.35
C ASN A 414 13.93 -12.74 -10.82
N GLY A 415 14.81 -11.87 -10.30
CA GLY A 415 14.81 -10.44 -10.62
C GLY A 415 13.89 -9.61 -9.71
N THR A 416 13.02 -10.25 -8.93
CA THR A 416 12.19 -9.63 -7.90
C THR A 416 13.04 -9.38 -6.64
N THR A 417 12.87 -8.20 -6.02
CA THR A 417 13.55 -7.82 -4.77
C THR A 417 12.52 -7.39 -3.73
N VAL A 418 12.53 -8.02 -2.56
CA VAL A 418 11.69 -7.67 -1.40
C VAL A 418 12.57 -7.21 -0.25
N GLU A 419 12.19 -6.12 0.42
CA GLU A 419 12.90 -5.58 1.58
C GLU A 419 12.12 -5.85 2.88
N ASN A 420 12.81 -6.32 3.91
CA ASN A 420 12.28 -6.57 5.25
C ASN A 420 13.20 -6.00 6.33
N THR A 421 12.66 -5.90 7.55
CA THR A 421 13.43 -5.52 8.75
C THR A 421 13.78 -6.74 9.58
N ILE A 422 15.02 -6.80 10.06
CA ILE A 422 15.48 -7.74 11.07
C ILE A 422 15.78 -6.97 12.36
N THR A 423 15.08 -7.30 13.43
CA THR A 423 15.29 -6.75 14.76
C THR A 423 15.94 -7.80 15.65
N VAL A 424 17.19 -7.58 16.03
CA VAL A 424 17.91 -8.43 17.00
C VAL A 424 17.85 -7.77 18.37
N LEU A 425 17.17 -8.41 19.32
CA LEU A 425 17.03 -7.95 20.70
C LEU A 425 18.24 -8.41 21.54
N PRO A 426 18.76 -7.58 22.47
CA PRO A 426 19.84 -7.98 23.36
C PRO A 426 19.37 -8.99 24.41
N THR A 427 20.27 -9.84 24.89
CA THR A 427 20.04 -10.70 26.07
C THR A 427 20.24 -9.98 27.40
N LEU A 428 20.85 -8.80 27.36
CA LEU A 428 21.10 -7.92 28.50
C LEU A 428 20.19 -6.68 28.42
N ILE A 429 19.22 -6.60 29.32
CA ILE A 429 18.21 -5.53 29.35
C ILE A 429 18.45 -4.64 30.56
N ALA A 430 18.79 -3.37 30.32
CA ALA A 430 18.95 -2.35 31.34
C ALA A 430 18.75 -0.94 30.76
N GLU A 431 18.52 0.01 31.65
CA GLU A 431 18.53 1.44 31.33
C GLU A 431 19.83 2.08 31.81
N ASN A 432 20.18 3.24 31.24
CA ASN A 432 21.24 4.08 31.77
C ASN A 432 20.87 4.56 33.19
N LEU A 433 21.87 4.84 34.03
CA LEU A 433 21.66 5.32 35.39
C LEU A 433 22.14 6.75 35.54
N VAL A 434 21.25 7.64 36.00
CA VAL A 434 21.62 8.97 36.49
C VAL A 434 21.34 9.02 37.99
N LYS A 435 22.33 9.42 38.78
CA LYS A 435 22.20 9.50 40.24
C LYS A 435 23.01 10.64 40.85
N TYR A 436 22.59 11.16 41.99
CA TYR A 436 23.44 12.04 42.80
C TYR A 436 24.46 11.24 43.60
N PHE A 437 25.61 11.84 43.87
CA PHE A 437 26.68 11.25 44.67
C PHE A 437 26.13 10.70 45.99
N ARG A 438 26.44 9.43 46.27
CA ARG A 438 26.00 8.66 47.47
C ARG A 438 24.48 8.51 47.67
N ASN A 439 23.64 8.87 46.71
CA ASN A 439 22.21 8.54 46.82
C ASN A 439 21.96 7.02 46.71
N ALA A 440 20.75 6.59 47.08
CA ALA A 440 20.39 5.18 47.18
C ALA A 440 20.31 4.41 45.85
N SER A 441 20.25 5.12 44.71
CA SER A 441 20.06 4.52 43.38
C SER A 441 21.27 3.70 42.93
N GLN A 442 21.00 2.56 42.30
CA GLN A 442 22.00 1.57 41.89
C GLN A 442 21.70 1.08 40.47
N PHE A 443 22.66 0.44 39.82
CA PHE A 443 22.48 -0.10 38.47
C PHE A 443 21.86 -1.50 38.54
N TYR A 444 20.87 -1.75 37.68
CA TYR A 444 20.17 -3.03 37.57
C TYR A 444 20.17 -3.48 36.11
N ILE A 445 20.46 -4.76 35.90
CA ILE A 445 20.51 -5.37 34.58
C ILE A 445 19.89 -6.76 34.61
N THR A 446 19.01 -7.05 33.66
CA THR A 446 18.31 -8.34 33.56
C THR A 446 18.90 -9.15 32.42
N LEU A 447 19.21 -10.42 32.71
CA LEU A 447 19.64 -11.41 31.73
C LEU A 447 18.46 -12.30 31.31
N ILE A 448 18.28 -12.43 30.00
CA ILE A 448 17.32 -13.36 29.39
C ILE A 448 18.05 -14.38 28.49
N ASP A 449 17.46 -15.56 28.30
CA ASP A 449 17.91 -16.57 27.35
C ASP A 449 17.41 -16.29 25.92
N GLY A 450 17.78 -17.14 24.97
CA GLY A 450 17.39 -17.02 23.56
C GLY A 450 15.87 -17.18 23.30
N GLN A 451 15.11 -17.63 24.29
CA GLN A 451 13.65 -17.73 24.27
C GLN A 451 12.98 -16.52 24.94
N GLY A 452 13.76 -15.57 25.46
CA GLY A 452 13.26 -14.38 26.14
C GLY A 452 12.92 -14.59 27.62
N LYS A 453 13.32 -15.72 28.21
CA LYS A 453 13.06 -16.02 29.63
C LYS A 453 14.21 -15.56 30.51
N ALA A 454 13.87 -14.99 31.67
CA ALA A 454 14.84 -14.57 32.67
C ALA A 454 15.73 -15.74 33.17
N VAL A 455 17.03 -15.47 33.32
CA VAL A 455 18.04 -16.47 33.71
C VAL A 455 18.58 -16.15 35.09
N SER A 456 18.22 -16.98 36.07
CA SER A 456 18.63 -16.85 37.47
C SER A 456 19.90 -17.63 37.80
N GLY A 457 20.63 -17.20 38.84
CA GLY A 457 21.77 -17.95 39.39
C GLY A 457 23.05 -17.91 38.53
N VAL A 458 23.18 -16.94 37.61
CA VAL A 458 24.36 -16.80 36.74
C VAL A 458 25.04 -15.45 36.97
N ASN A 459 26.37 -15.40 36.87
CA ASN A 459 27.13 -14.17 37.05
C ASN A 459 27.23 -13.36 35.74
N ILE A 460 26.69 -12.14 35.75
CA ILE A 460 26.98 -11.13 34.73
C ILE A 460 28.29 -10.44 35.10
N THR A 461 29.22 -10.33 34.16
CA THR A 461 30.46 -9.58 34.35
C THR A 461 30.23 -8.12 33.93
N MET A 462 30.52 -7.16 34.80
CA MET A 462 30.39 -5.74 34.52
C MET A 462 31.74 -5.04 34.75
N ASN A 463 32.22 -4.30 33.76
CA ASN A 463 33.39 -3.45 33.85
C ASN A 463 32.95 -1.99 33.92
N ILE A 464 33.37 -1.28 34.96
CA ILE A 464 33.18 0.17 35.08
C ILE A 464 34.42 0.77 35.73
N ASN A 465 34.93 1.87 35.16
CA ASN A 465 36.15 2.54 35.62
C ASN A 465 37.38 1.60 35.74
N GLY A 466 37.50 0.62 34.84
CA GLY A 466 38.59 -0.36 34.82
C GLY A 466 38.49 -1.49 35.86
N VAL A 467 37.41 -1.54 36.65
CA VAL A 467 37.18 -2.56 37.67
C VAL A 467 36.09 -3.52 37.21
N PHE A 468 36.39 -4.82 37.31
CA PHE A 468 35.48 -5.90 36.95
C PHE A 468 34.67 -6.38 38.16
N TYR A 469 33.37 -6.54 37.96
CA TYR A 469 32.41 -7.00 38.96
C TYR A 469 31.60 -8.17 38.42
N ASN A 470 31.59 -9.28 39.15
CA ASN A 470 30.66 -10.38 38.90
C ASN A 470 29.43 -10.20 39.79
N ARG A 471 28.24 -10.21 39.21
CA ARG A 471 26.98 -10.10 39.94
C ARG A 471 26.03 -11.23 39.55
N LEU A 472 25.60 -11.96 40.56
CA LEU A 472 24.67 -13.08 40.44
C LEU A 472 23.26 -12.55 40.14
N THR A 473 22.60 -13.14 39.16
CA THR A 473 21.20 -12.87 38.86
C THR A 473 20.28 -13.50 39.90
N ASN A 474 19.26 -12.76 40.32
CA ASN A 474 18.21 -13.26 41.20
C ASN A 474 17.18 -14.11 40.45
N GLU A 475 16.10 -14.53 41.11
CA GLU A 475 15.02 -15.34 40.51
C GLU A 475 14.35 -14.69 39.29
N ASN A 476 14.37 -13.35 39.20
CA ASN A 476 13.86 -12.58 38.06
C ASN A 476 14.93 -12.33 36.97
N GLY A 477 16.10 -12.96 37.08
CA GLY A 477 17.22 -12.76 36.15
C GLY A 477 17.95 -11.44 36.32
N THR A 478 17.66 -10.66 37.37
CA THR A 478 18.23 -9.33 37.58
C THR A 478 19.48 -9.39 38.46
N ALA A 479 20.55 -8.76 38.00
CA ALA A 479 21.76 -8.49 38.76
C ALA A 479 21.83 -7.02 39.16
N LYS A 480 22.33 -6.75 40.37
CA LYS A 480 22.49 -5.39 40.92
C LYS A 480 23.97 -5.04 41.05
N LEU A 481 24.37 -3.89 40.54
CA LEU A 481 25.68 -3.30 40.80
C LEU A 481 25.54 -2.03 41.65
N ASN A 482 26.15 -2.05 42.83
CA ASN A 482 26.24 -0.86 43.66
C ASN A 482 27.22 0.16 43.04
N ILE A 483 26.79 1.42 42.88
CA ILE A 483 27.52 2.53 42.30
C ILE A 483 27.94 3.52 43.39
N ASN A 484 29.23 3.45 43.73
CA ASN A 484 29.91 4.31 44.70
C ASN A 484 31.10 5.02 44.03
N LEU A 485 30.85 5.67 42.90
CA LEU A 485 31.85 6.41 42.14
C LEU A 485 31.78 7.91 42.49
N GLU A 486 32.89 8.62 42.34
CA GLU A 486 32.93 10.08 42.38
C GLU A 486 32.10 10.68 41.24
N PRO A 487 31.66 11.94 41.36
CA PRO A 487 30.91 12.60 40.29
C PRO A 487 31.62 12.57 38.95
N GLY A 488 30.87 12.31 37.88
CA GLY A 488 31.39 12.14 36.52
C GLY A 488 30.52 11.21 35.67
N GLU A 489 30.91 11.09 34.40
CA GLU A 489 30.29 10.20 33.42
C GLU A 489 31.14 8.95 33.24
N TYR A 490 30.52 7.78 33.35
CA TYR A 490 31.20 6.49 33.23
C TYR A 490 30.49 5.59 32.22
N ILE A 491 31.26 4.84 31.44
CA ILE A 491 30.74 3.77 30.58
C ILE A 491 30.85 2.45 31.34
N LEU A 492 29.70 1.84 31.64
CA LEU A 492 29.62 0.48 32.14
C LEU A 492 29.51 -0.47 30.96
N THR A 493 30.38 -1.47 30.87
CA THR A 493 30.28 -2.57 29.90
C THR A 493 29.86 -3.84 30.61
N ALA A 494 28.69 -4.38 30.29
CA ALA A 494 28.19 -5.64 30.78
C ALA A 494 28.42 -6.75 29.75
N ILE A 495 28.80 -7.94 30.23
CA ILE A 495 29.12 -9.11 29.42
C ILE A 495 28.15 -10.24 29.80
N ASP A 496 27.42 -10.72 28.80
CA ASP A 496 26.52 -11.86 28.91
C ASP A 496 27.34 -13.16 29.03
N PRO A 497 27.20 -13.91 30.12
CA PRO A 497 27.93 -15.16 30.34
C PRO A 497 27.50 -16.30 29.41
N LEU A 498 26.29 -16.24 28.82
CA LEU A 498 25.74 -17.29 27.96
C LEU A 498 26.23 -17.13 26.52
N THR A 499 26.23 -15.90 26.02
CA THR A 499 26.49 -15.62 24.60
C THR A 499 27.82 -14.91 24.35
N GLY A 500 28.43 -14.31 25.38
CA GLY A 500 29.56 -13.40 25.25
C GLY A 500 29.18 -12.01 24.70
N LEU A 501 27.88 -11.69 24.57
CA LEU A 501 27.43 -10.37 24.15
C LEU A 501 27.96 -9.30 25.11
N MET A 502 28.46 -8.20 24.56
CA MET A 502 28.84 -7.03 25.34
C MET A 502 27.88 -5.88 25.05
N MET A 503 27.30 -5.30 26.10
CA MET A 503 26.45 -4.11 26.03
C MET A 503 27.03 -3.01 26.88
N SER A 504 26.88 -1.76 26.43
CA SER A 504 27.36 -0.59 27.16
C SER A 504 26.20 0.29 27.65
N TYR A 505 26.36 0.83 28.85
CA TYR A 505 25.39 1.71 29.51
C TYR A 505 26.13 2.91 30.12
N THR A 506 25.49 4.07 30.09
CA THR A 506 26.01 5.29 30.70
C THR A 506 25.60 5.36 32.17
N ILE A 507 26.56 5.64 33.04
CA ILE A 507 26.35 5.88 34.47
C ILE A 507 26.81 7.31 34.77
N SER A 508 25.86 8.20 35.04
CA SER A 508 26.07 9.61 35.33
C SER A 508 25.94 9.84 36.83
N VAL A 509 27.05 10.19 37.49
CA VAL A 509 27.05 10.55 38.92
C VAL A 509 27.12 12.06 39.03
N LEU A 510 26.03 12.68 39.45
CA LEU A 510 25.90 14.12 39.62
C LEU A 510 26.48 14.58 40.97
N PRO A 511 27.16 15.73 41.01
CA PRO A 511 27.69 16.29 42.25
C PRO A 511 26.57 16.77 43.18
N VAL A 512 26.76 16.60 44.49
CA VAL A 512 25.91 17.21 45.53
C VAL A 512 26.52 18.47 46.13
N LEU A 513 27.77 18.77 45.80
CA LEU A 513 28.51 19.94 46.26
C LEU A 513 29.07 20.68 45.03
N ASN A 514 28.68 21.93 44.87
CA ASN A 514 29.10 22.78 43.76
C ASN A 514 29.63 24.12 44.28
N ALA A 515 30.69 24.64 43.67
CA ALA A 515 31.19 25.99 43.90
C ALA A 515 31.96 26.44 42.67
N THR A 516 32.01 27.74 42.48
CA THR A 516 32.76 28.39 41.41
C THR A 516 33.91 29.18 42.00
N ASP A 517 34.92 29.45 41.17
CA ASP A 517 36.01 30.35 41.54
C ASP A 517 35.49 31.73 41.93
N LEU A 518 36.23 32.40 42.81
CA LEU A 518 35.91 33.74 43.29
C LEU A 518 37.01 34.72 42.89
N GLU A 519 36.66 35.75 42.13
CA GLU A 519 37.49 36.94 42.01
C GLU A 519 36.94 38.07 42.87
N MET A 520 37.81 38.73 43.64
CA MET A 520 37.42 39.85 44.51
C MET A 520 38.55 40.88 44.65
N LYS A 521 38.22 42.09 45.12
CA LYS A 521 39.22 43.07 45.57
C LYS A 521 39.50 42.92 47.06
N TYR A 522 40.68 43.37 47.49
CA TYR A 522 41.05 43.35 48.90
C TYR A 522 39.99 44.08 49.74
N MET A 523 39.37 43.34 50.66
CA MET A 523 38.35 43.84 51.61
C MET A 523 37.05 44.38 50.98
N ASP A 524 36.65 43.93 49.79
CA ASP A 524 35.41 44.39 49.12
C ASP A 524 34.10 43.80 49.68
N GLY A 525 34.20 42.80 50.55
CA GLY A 525 33.05 42.13 51.19
C GLY A 525 32.51 40.90 50.45
N SER A 526 33.10 40.49 49.34
CA SER A 526 32.73 39.27 48.61
C SER A 526 32.93 38.02 49.46
N THR A 527 32.09 37.01 49.24
CA THR A 527 32.13 35.73 49.97
C THR A 527 32.33 34.57 49.01
N PHE A 528 33.10 33.57 49.43
CA PHE A 528 33.16 32.30 48.72
C PHE A 528 31.93 31.47 49.10
N ASN A 529 31.23 30.96 48.09
CA ASN A 529 29.95 30.29 48.25
C ASN A 529 30.04 28.87 47.71
N ALA A 530 29.66 27.89 48.53
CA ALA A 530 29.42 26.52 48.08
C ALA A 530 27.94 26.18 48.24
N THR A 531 27.35 25.62 47.18
CA THR A 531 25.97 25.13 47.14
C THR A 531 25.95 23.63 47.37
N VAL A 532 25.11 23.20 48.31
CA VAL A 532 24.84 21.79 48.60
C VAL A 532 23.44 21.45 48.14
N LEU A 533 23.33 20.32 47.46
CA LEU A 533 22.06 19.71 47.04
C LEU A 533 21.79 18.46 47.86
N ASP A 534 20.52 18.09 47.98
CA ASP A 534 20.09 16.79 48.48
C ASP A 534 20.32 15.69 47.42
N GLY A 535 20.00 14.44 47.78
CA GLY A 535 20.14 13.29 46.88
C GLY A 535 19.15 13.25 45.70
N GLU A 536 18.31 14.27 45.56
CA GLU A 536 17.28 14.47 44.54
C GLU A 536 17.54 15.73 43.68
N GLY A 537 18.52 16.55 44.04
CA GLY A 537 18.93 17.75 43.31
C GLY A 537 18.35 19.06 43.84
N ASN A 538 17.64 19.05 44.96
CA ASN A 538 17.12 20.26 45.57
C ASN A 538 18.14 20.89 46.52
N PRO A 539 18.13 22.21 46.75
CA PRO A 539 19.01 22.83 47.72
C PRO A 539 18.82 22.25 49.14
N LEU A 540 19.92 21.89 49.79
CA LEU A 540 19.89 21.28 51.12
C LEU A 540 20.26 22.31 52.19
N SER A 541 19.28 22.69 53.02
CA SER A 541 19.51 23.57 54.17
C SER A 541 20.16 22.83 55.32
N ASP A 542 20.80 23.59 56.22
CA ASP A 542 21.38 23.09 57.46
C ASP A 542 22.52 22.06 57.31
N ALA A 543 23.04 21.90 56.09
CA ALA A 543 24.19 21.07 55.77
C ALA A 543 25.50 21.73 56.22
N LYS A 544 26.40 20.96 56.83
CA LYS A 544 27.71 21.45 57.31
C LYS A 544 28.77 21.27 56.23
N VAL A 545 29.20 22.36 55.61
CA VAL A 545 30.31 22.40 54.64
C VAL A 545 31.59 22.81 55.36
N THR A 546 32.68 22.08 55.14
CA THR A 546 34.01 22.43 55.66
C THR A 546 34.87 23.00 54.54
N PHE A 547 35.27 24.25 54.68
CA PHE A 547 36.23 24.91 53.80
C PHE A 547 37.64 24.77 54.36
N ASN A 548 38.61 24.44 53.52
CA ASN A 548 40.03 24.48 53.83
C ASN A 548 40.72 25.48 52.90
N ILE A 549 41.38 26.49 53.47
CA ILE A 549 42.16 27.49 52.75
C ILE A 549 43.46 27.74 53.51
N ASN A 550 44.61 27.62 52.84
CA ASN A 550 45.95 27.70 53.45
C ASN A 550 46.15 26.81 54.70
N GLY A 551 45.50 25.64 54.75
CA GLY A 551 45.60 24.72 55.88
C GLY A 551 44.73 25.07 57.09
N VAL A 552 43.91 26.13 56.99
CA VAL A 552 42.94 26.53 58.02
C VAL A 552 41.55 26.06 57.63
N PHE A 553 40.87 25.40 58.56
CA PHE A 553 39.54 24.82 58.35
C PHE A 553 38.43 25.69 58.93
N TYR A 554 37.38 25.93 58.13
CA TYR A 554 36.18 26.67 58.51
C TYR A 554 34.93 25.86 58.19
N THR A 555 34.11 25.55 59.20
CA THR A 555 32.79 24.94 58.96
C THR A 555 31.72 26.02 58.86
N ARG A 556 30.85 25.90 57.85
CA ARG A 556 29.69 26.76 57.63
C ARG A 556 28.45 25.91 57.37
N THR A 557 27.32 26.42 57.81
CA THR A 557 26.02 25.78 57.60
C THR A 557 25.35 26.43 56.39
N THR A 558 24.72 25.62 55.53
CA THR A 558 23.97 26.12 54.38
C THR A 558 22.68 26.83 54.79
N ASP A 559 22.32 27.89 54.06
CA ASP A 559 21.04 28.56 54.19
C ASP A 559 19.90 27.79 53.51
N SER A 560 18.69 28.36 53.49
CA SER A 560 17.51 27.75 52.84
C SER A 560 17.67 27.55 51.32
N ASN A 561 18.64 28.21 50.70
CA ASN A 561 18.97 28.04 49.28
C ASN A 561 20.14 27.05 49.10
N GLY A 562 20.52 26.31 50.15
CA GLY A 562 21.61 25.36 50.12
C GLY A 562 23.00 25.99 50.09
N ILE A 563 23.15 27.29 50.38
CA ILE A 563 24.42 28.01 50.21
C ILE A 563 25.15 28.17 51.54
N ALA A 564 26.36 27.63 51.64
CA ALA A 564 27.31 27.89 52.72
C ALA A 564 28.26 29.02 52.30
N LYS A 565 28.34 30.08 53.10
CA LYS A 565 29.12 31.30 52.77
C LYS A 565 30.34 31.45 53.69
N LEU A 566 31.51 31.67 53.10
CA LEU A 566 32.76 31.99 53.79
C LEU A 566 33.24 33.40 53.45
N ASN A 567 33.34 34.27 54.45
CA ASN A 567 33.94 35.59 54.31
C ASN A 567 35.46 35.45 54.09
N ILE A 568 35.98 36.12 53.07
CA ILE A 568 37.42 36.09 52.73
C ILE A 568 38.09 37.39 53.18
N ARG A 569 39.18 37.26 53.95
CA ARG A 569 39.99 38.38 54.49
C ARG A 569 41.48 38.08 54.39
N LEU A 570 41.91 37.60 53.23
CA LEU A 570 43.31 37.34 52.91
C LEU A 570 43.89 38.52 52.10
N MET A 571 45.22 38.67 52.09
CA MET A 571 45.91 39.68 51.28
C MET A 571 45.75 39.39 49.78
N ALA A 572 46.09 40.35 48.92
CA ALA A 572 46.11 40.13 47.47
C ALA A 572 46.97 38.89 47.11
N GLY A 573 46.47 38.08 46.19
CA GLY A 573 47.08 36.79 45.84
C GLY A 573 46.07 35.77 45.31
N GLU A 574 46.58 34.60 44.95
CA GLU A 574 45.81 33.46 44.49
C GLU A 574 45.84 32.34 45.54
N TYR A 575 44.68 31.81 45.90
CA TYR A 575 44.51 30.80 46.94
C TYR A 575 43.66 29.65 46.44
N ILE A 576 44.07 28.42 46.73
CA ILE A 576 43.21 27.25 46.54
C ILE A 576 42.35 27.06 47.78
N ILE A 577 41.04 27.06 47.58
CA ILE A 577 40.06 26.70 48.60
C ILE A 577 39.49 25.33 48.26
N THR A 578 39.43 24.43 49.24
CA THR A 578 38.74 23.14 49.11
C THR A 578 37.47 23.18 49.94
N SER A 579 36.33 22.87 49.33
CA SER A 579 35.06 22.67 50.03
C SER A 579 34.80 21.17 50.18
N GLU A 580 34.41 20.73 51.37
CA GLU A 580 34.09 19.34 51.66
C GLU A 580 32.69 19.21 52.28
N TYR A 581 31.88 18.31 51.72
CA TYR A 581 30.57 17.92 52.23
C TYR A 581 30.36 16.41 52.04
N GLU A 582 30.04 15.70 53.12
CA GLU A 582 29.83 14.24 53.14
C GLU A 582 30.86 13.41 52.35
N GLY A 583 32.14 13.78 52.46
CA GLY A 583 33.25 13.10 51.79
C GLY A 583 33.45 13.46 50.33
N MET A 584 32.55 14.25 49.72
CA MET A 584 32.79 14.89 48.43
C MET A 584 33.66 16.14 48.63
N ARG A 585 34.66 16.32 47.77
CA ARG A 585 35.56 17.49 47.79
C ARG A 585 35.58 18.18 46.44
N ILE A 586 35.52 19.50 46.46
CA ILE A 586 35.75 20.34 45.28
C ILE A 586 36.82 21.38 45.61
N ALA A 587 37.70 21.64 44.65
CA ALA A 587 38.72 22.66 44.75
C ALA A 587 38.39 23.80 43.80
N ASN A 588 38.52 25.03 44.29
CA ASN A 588 38.30 26.25 43.55
C ASN A 588 39.43 27.24 43.82
N THR A 589 39.54 28.23 42.96
CA THR A 589 40.53 29.31 43.08
C THR A 589 39.86 30.57 43.61
N ILE A 590 40.49 31.22 44.58
CA ILE A 590 40.15 32.57 45.03
C ILE A 590 41.28 33.50 44.60
N THR A 591 40.95 34.49 43.78
CA THR A 591 41.87 35.53 43.31
C THR A 591 41.51 36.87 43.94
N ILE A 592 42.43 37.42 44.73
CA ILE A 592 42.27 38.71 45.39
C ILE A 592 43.16 39.74 44.70
N LYS A 593 42.54 40.74 44.07
CA LYS A 593 43.21 41.86 43.40
C LYS A 593 43.32 43.06 44.37
N ASP A 594 44.33 43.89 44.18
CA ASP A 594 44.50 45.13 44.95
C ASP A 594 43.34 46.13 44.76
#